data_AF-A0AAU0SM36-F1
#
_entry.id   AF-A0AAU0SM36-F1
#
_cell.length_a   1.000
_cell.length_b   1.000
_cell.length_c   1.000
_cell.angle_alpha   90.00
_cell.angle_beta   90.00
_cell.angle_gamma   90.00
#
_symmetry.space_group_name_H-M   'P 1'
#
loop_
_entity.id
_entity.type
_entity.pdbx_description
1 polymer ?
#
loop_
_entity_poly.entity_id
_entity_poly.type
_entity_poly.pdbx_seq_one_letter_code
_entity_poly.pdbx_strand_id
1 'polypeptide(L)' 'MSQIEIWEGRKFAAQMIEQASHLPKCMFDGRGPVETMVINLEAASQVHPADYAKGIHQVIEVARHAQL' A
#
# COMPACT_ATOMS: atom_id res chain seq x y z
N MET A 1 -27.60 -15.04 1.20
CA MET A 1 -26.68 -13.95 0.78
C MET A 1 -25.78 -14.49 -0.31
N SER A 2 -25.74 -13.80 -1.44
CA SER A 2 -24.83 -14.11 -2.54
C SER A 2 -23.38 -13.82 -2.14
N GLN A 3 -22.41 -14.42 -2.85
CA GLN A 3 -20.99 -14.12 -2.64
C GLN A 3 -20.66 -12.65 -2.96
N ILE A 4 -21.42 -12.03 -3.87
CA ILE A 4 -21.27 -10.62 -4.25
C ILE A 4 -21.66 -9.72 -3.08
N GLU A 5 -22.81 -9.97 -2.46
CA GLU A 5 -23.28 -9.19 -1.30
C GLU A 5 -22.30 -9.28 -0.11
N ILE A 6 -21.71 -10.45 0.12
CA ILE A 6 -20.69 -10.65 1.16
C ILE A 6 -19.43 -9.83 0.85
N TRP A 7 -18.99 -9.82 -0.41
CA TRP A 7 -17.81 -9.10 -0.83
C TRP A 7 -18.00 -7.58 -0.75
N GLU A 8 -19.15 -7.08 -1.22
CA GLU A 8 -19.51 -5.65 -1.14
C GLU A 8 -19.62 -5.19 0.31
N GLY A 9 -20.25 -5.98 1.17
CA GLY A 9 -20.35 -5.68 2.60
C GLY A 9 -18.99 -5.59 3.29
N ARG A 10 -18.06 -6.51 2.96
CA ARG A 10 -16.67 -6.46 3.48
C ARG A 10 -15.92 -5.22 3.01
N LYS A 11 -16.04 -4.87 1.74
CA LYS A 11 -15.41 -3.68 1.16
C LYS A 11 -15.93 -2.41 1.83
N PHE A 12 -17.24 -2.30 2.01
CA PHE A 12 -17.86 -1.16 2.68
C PHE A 12 -17.42 -1.04 4.15
N ALA A 13 -17.37 -2.15 4.89
CA ALA A 13 -16.88 -2.17 6.26
C ALA A 13 -15.41 -1.71 6.38
N ALA A 14 -14.54 -2.14 5.47
CA ALA A 14 -13.15 -1.71 5.43
C ALA A 14 -13.03 -0.19 5.20
N GLN A 15 -13.84 0.38 4.30
CA GLN A 15 -13.87 1.83 4.05
C GLN A 15 -14.34 2.63 5.26
N MET A 16 -15.34 2.13 6.00
CA MET A 16 -15.82 2.79 7.22
C MET A 16 -14.74 2.82 8.30
N ILE A 17 -13.98 1.74 8.48
CA ILE A 17 -12.88 1.68 9.46
C ILE A 17 -11.70 2.54 9.00
N GLU A 18 -11.38 2.56 7.69
CA GLU A 18 -10.37 3.46 7.11
C GLU A 18 -10.66 4.92 7.48
N GLN A 19 -11.90 5.36 7.30
CA GLN A 19 -12.30 6.73 7.62
C GLN A 19 -12.25 7.07 9.12
N ALA A 20 -12.48 6.09 9.99
CA ALA A 20 -12.57 6.30 11.44
C ALA A 20 -11.25 6.09 12.21
N SER A 21 -10.29 5.36 11.65
CA SER A 21 -9.16 4.83 12.42
C SER A 21 -7.90 5.71 12.43
N HIS A 22 -7.81 6.73 11.58
CA HIS A 22 -6.56 7.48 11.30
C HIS A 22 -5.37 6.59 10.91
N LEU A 23 -5.60 5.31 10.64
CA LEU A 23 -4.57 4.36 10.26
C LEU A 23 -4.23 4.53 8.77
N PRO A 24 -2.99 4.23 8.35
CA PRO A 24 -2.62 4.28 6.95
C PRO A 24 -3.48 3.36 6.09
N LYS A 25 -3.84 3.80 4.87
CA LYS A 25 -4.70 3.06 3.92
C LYS A 25 -4.23 1.63 3.62
N CYS A 26 -2.93 1.37 3.73
CA CYS A 26 -2.31 0.05 3.55
C CYS A 26 -2.84 -1.04 4.48
N MET A 27 -3.42 -0.63 5.62
CA MET A 27 -4.02 -1.53 6.60
C MET A 27 -5.39 -2.06 6.14
N PHE A 28 -5.98 -1.49 5.09
CA PHE A 28 -7.35 -1.78 4.64
C PHE A 28 -7.44 -2.25 3.18
N ASP A 29 -6.40 -2.04 2.36
CA ASP A 29 -6.43 -2.33 0.92
C ASP A 29 -5.91 -3.73 0.53
N GLY A 30 -5.61 -4.57 1.53
CA GLY A 30 -5.18 -5.96 1.35
C GLY A 30 -3.74 -6.15 0.88
N ARG A 31 -3.01 -5.08 0.57
CA ARG A 31 -1.62 -5.13 0.08
C ARG A 31 -0.63 -5.27 1.23
N GLY A 32 -1.00 -4.79 2.41
CA GLY A 32 -0.16 -4.78 3.60
C GLY A 32 0.87 -3.64 3.57
N PRO A 33 1.52 -3.37 4.71
CA PRO A 33 2.32 -2.16 4.89
C PRO A 33 3.56 -2.07 3.98
N VAL A 34 4.22 -3.19 3.71
CA VAL A 34 5.42 -3.24 2.85
C VAL A 34 5.08 -2.92 1.41
N GLU A 35 4.06 -3.56 0.85
CA GLU A 35 3.68 -3.37 -0.55
C GLU A 35 3.16 -1.95 -0.79
N THR A 36 2.39 -1.39 0.15
CA THR A 36 1.96 0.01 0.02
C THR A 36 3.13 0.99 0.14
N MET A 37 4.11 0.74 1.01
CA MET A 37 5.33 1.56 1.06
C MET A 37 6.07 1.52 -0.28
N VAL A 38 6.24 0.32 -0.86
CA VAL A 38 6.90 0.15 -2.16
C VAL A 38 6.19 0.93 -3.26
N ILE A 39 4.86 0.82 -3.36
CA ILE A 39 4.07 1.56 -4.36
C ILE A 39 4.22 3.08 -4.18
N ASN A 40 4.19 3.57 -2.94
CA ASN A 40 4.36 4.99 -2.67
C ASN A 40 5.75 5.49 -3.06
N LEU A 41 6.78 4.68 -2.80
CA LEU A 41 8.16 4.97 -3.19
C LEU A 41 8.32 4.96 -4.72
N GLU A 42 7.72 3.99 -5.43
CA GLU A 42 7.70 3.96 -6.90
C GLU A 42 7.03 5.20 -7.49
N ALA A 43 5.94 5.68 -6.89
CA ALA A 43 5.31 6.93 -7.31
C ALA A 43 6.22 8.15 -7.04
N ALA A 44 6.90 8.18 -5.90
CA ALA A 44 7.83 9.25 -5.56
C ALA A 44 9.05 9.29 -6.50
N SER A 45 9.59 8.13 -6.91
CA SER A 45 10.76 8.09 -7.80
C SER A 45 10.50 8.69 -9.18
N GLN A 46 9.24 8.74 -9.61
CA GLN A 46 8.83 9.32 -10.90
C GLN A 46 8.85 10.86 -10.90
N VAL A 47 8.74 11.50 -9.74
CA VAL A 47 8.60 12.98 -9.63
C VAL A 47 9.85 13.66 -9.06
N HIS A 48 10.84 12.88 -8.62
CA HIS A 48 12.07 13.38 -8.01
C HIS A 48 13.29 13.28 -8.96
N PRO A 49 14.35 14.08 -8.73
CA PRO A 49 15.57 14.02 -9.52
C PRO A 49 16.22 12.63 -9.54
N ALA A 50 16.96 12.33 -10.60
CA ALA A 50 17.52 10.99 -10.86
C ALA A 50 18.35 10.41 -9.70
N ASP A 51 19.18 11.22 -9.05
CA ASP A 51 20.00 10.77 -7.90
C ASP A 51 19.15 10.38 -6.69
N TYR A 52 18.05 11.11 -6.45
CA TYR A 52 17.10 10.79 -5.38
C TYR A 52 16.30 9.53 -5.73
N ALA A 53 15.83 9.42 -6.97
CA ALA A 53 15.14 8.25 -7.48
C ALA A 53 16.01 6.98 -7.39
N LYS A 54 17.33 7.10 -7.62
CA LYS A 54 18.29 6.00 -7.44
C LYS A 54 18.31 5.49 -6.00
N GLY A 55 18.34 6.40 -5.01
CA GLY A 55 18.24 6.04 -3.59
C GLY A 55 16.92 5.35 -3.26
N ILE A 56 15.81 5.84 -3.83
CA ILE A 56 14.50 5.19 -3.68
C ILE A 56 14.52 3.75 -4.20
N HIS A 57 15.06 3.51 -5.40
CA HIS A 57 15.12 2.17 -5.98
C HIS A 57 15.95 1.19 -5.13
N GLN A 58 17.04 1.66 -4.50
CA GLN A 58 17.82 0.84 -3.56
C GLN A 58 16.99 0.44 -2.33
N VAL A 59 16.19 1.35 -1.79
CA VAL A 59 15.30 1.04 -0.65
C VAL A 59 14.23 0.02 -1.05
N ILE A 60 13.63 0.17 -2.25
CA ILE A 60 12.65 -0.79 -2.77
C ILE A 60 13.26 -2.19 -2.93
N GLU A 61 14.48 -2.28 -3.48
CA GLU A 61 15.21 -3.54 -3.65
C GLU A 61 15.40 -4.25 -2.31
N VAL A 62 15.87 -3.54 -1.28
CA VAL A 62 16.02 -4.09 0.07
C VAL A 62 14.68 -4.52 0.64
N ALA A 63 13.63 -3.70 0.52
CA ALA A 63 12.31 -4.00 1.07
C ALA A 63 11.67 -5.26 0.46
N ARG A 64 11.88 -5.50 -0.84
CA ARG A 64 11.39 -6.69 -1.54
C ARG A 64 12.19 -7.95 -1.20
N HIS A 65 13.49 -7.82 -0.92
CA HIS A 65 14.37 -8.96 -0.61
C HIS A 65 14.49 -9.27 0.89
N ALA A 66 14.05 -8.37 1.77
CA ALA A 66 14.03 -8.57 3.22
C ALA A 66 12.87 -9.48 3.71
N GLN A 67 12.00 -9.97 2.83
CA GLN A 67 10.90 -10.90 3.15
C GLN A 67 11.34 -12.39 3.29
N LEU A 68 12.60 -12.66 3.68
CA LEU A 68 13.09 -14.02 3.97
C LEU A 68 12.99 -14.36 5.46
#